data_AF-A0A963U1J4-F1
#
_entry.id   AF-A0A963U1J4-F1
#
_cell.length_a   1.000
_cell.length_b   1.000
_cell.length_c   1.000
_cell.angle_alpha   90.00
_cell.angle_beta   90.00
_cell.angle_gamma   90.00
#
_symmetry.space_group_name_H-M   'P 1'
#
loop_
_entity.id
_entity.type
_entity.pdbx_description
1 polymer ?
#
loop_
_entity_poly.entity_id
_entity_poly.type
_entity_poly.pdbx_seq_one_letter_code
_entity_poly.pdbx_strand_id
1 'polypeptide(L)'
;MSPARIARALAAAFLSMGAAPAAPMAADRLTADRLPPALLAECDARAAPFGAFDAPIARSVAALTAIGAFGADEFESVKMGFCDFARAGGPAAAASCAGDIILLDSQYAAEKQAFVLSATIAHEMKHFLQHRDARARLGADYCDSAQYRADKASMEAEADAFGDAVGRLLLLGRPAEIANECAVPLAVYLEPRDPATRESAPPVFQILAPHETARARVHALSARFLYYAETRPSAGKARVFENRSSPHRRFVEGRQVRLIETRLESAARSAGPFRLELSCGADNQ
;
A
#
# COMPACT_ATOMS: atom_id res chain seq x y z
N MET A 1 11.68 19.08 -74.60
CA MET A 1 12.05 17.98 -73.69
C MET A 1 13.54 18.07 -73.44
N SER A 2 13.96 18.49 -72.25
CA SER A 2 15.36 18.75 -71.94
C SER A 2 15.85 17.85 -70.80
N PRO A 3 17.00 17.19 -70.93
CA PRO A 3 17.44 15.99 -70.18
C PRO A 3 17.99 16.29 -68.78
N ALA A 4 17.38 17.22 -68.03
CA ALA A 4 17.90 17.70 -66.74
C ALA A 4 17.14 17.16 -65.51
N ARG A 5 16.41 16.03 -65.63
CA ARG A 5 15.66 15.42 -64.50
C ARG A 5 15.99 13.96 -64.19
N ILE A 6 17.00 13.37 -64.84
CA ILE A 6 17.42 11.97 -64.63
C ILE A 6 18.91 11.94 -64.25
N ALA A 7 19.30 12.64 -63.18
CA ALA A 7 20.66 12.52 -62.62
C ALA A 7 20.74 12.87 -61.11
N ARG A 8 19.61 12.94 -60.41
CA ARG A 8 19.56 13.20 -58.96
C ARG A 8 18.79 12.16 -58.15
N ALA A 9 18.44 11.02 -58.76
CA ALA A 9 17.73 9.93 -58.10
C ALA A 9 18.58 8.66 -57.88
N LEU A 10 19.88 8.71 -58.16
CA LEU A 10 20.82 7.58 -58.00
C LEU A 10 22.00 7.91 -57.07
N ALA A 11 21.78 8.80 -56.09
CA ALA A 11 22.68 9.02 -54.96
C ALA A 11 21.96 8.77 -53.62
N ALA A 12 21.01 7.82 -53.62
CA ALA A 12 20.15 7.53 -52.47
C ALA A 12 20.15 6.05 -52.06
N ALA A 13 21.10 5.23 -52.51
CA ALA A 13 20.97 3.77 -52.31
C ALA A 13 22.22 3.03 -51.78
N PHE A 14 23.36 3.67 -51.49
CA PHE A 14 24.55 2.90 -51.11
C PHE A 14 25.45 3.53 -50.03
N LEU A 15 24.88 4.23 -49.05
CA LEU A 15 25.61 4.69 -47.86
C LEU A 15 24.73 4.73 -46.60
N SER A 16 23.98 3.66 -46.37
CA SER A 16 23.20 3.46 -45.14
C SER A 16 23.40 2.05 -44.55
N MET A 17 24.56 1.45 -44.81
CA MET A 17 25.10 0.37 -43.97
C MET A 17 26.09 0.98 -42.97
N GLY A 18 25.62 1.95 -42.19
CA GLY A 18 26.31 2.44 -41.00
C GLY A 18 25.63 1.81 -39.80
N ALA A 19 26.38 0.93 -39.12
CA ALA A 19 26.09 0.28 -37.84
C ALA A 19 24.69 0.54 -37.26
N ALA A 20 23.86 -0.51 -37.23
CA ALA A 20 22.79 -0.56 -36.23
C ALA A 20 23.44 -0.19 -34.89
N PRO A 21 22.98 0.86 -34.19
CA PRO A 21 23.44 1.07 -32.82
C PRO A 21 23.13 -0.25 -32.12
N ALA A 22 24.17 -0.91 -31.61
CA ALA A 22 23.99 -1.98 -30.67
C ALA A 22 22.99 -1.44 -29.66
N ALA A 23 21.79 -2.03 -29.62
CA ALA A 23 20.84 -1.72 -28.57
C ALA A 23 21.66 -1.78 -27.29
N PRO A 24 21.68 -0.72 -26.46
CA PRO A 24 22.38 -0.82 -25.19
C PRO A 24 21.82 -2.08 -24.57
N MET A 25 22.68 -3.10 -24.41
CA MET A 25 22.37 -4.24 -23.57
C MET A 25 21.81 -3.59 -22.32
N ALA A 26 20.53 -3.85 -22.03
CA ALA A 26 19.93 -3.40 -20.80
C ALA A 26 20.88 -3.90 -19.72
N ALA A 27 21.74 -3.02 -19.21
CA ALA A 27 22.64 -3.35 -18.14
C ALA A 27 21.69 -3.84 -17.07
N ASP A 28 21.77 -5.13 -16.75
CA ASP A 28 20.92 -5.78 -15.74
C ASP A 28 20.81 -4.77 -14.61
N ARG A 29 19.62 -4.16 -14.45
CA ARG A 29 19.40 -3.18 -13.39
C ARG A 29 19.87 -3.88 -12.14
N LEU A 30 20.90 -3.34 -11.49
CA LEU A 30 21.52 -4.01 -10.35
C LEU A 30 20.39 -4.25 -9.36
N THR A 31 20.04 -5.50 -9.12
CA THR A 31 19.15 -5.84 -8.01
C THR A 31 19.94 -5.65 -6.72
N ALA A 32 19.26 -5.56 -5.57
CA ALA A 32 19.90 -5.44 -4.25
C ALA A 32 21.15 -6.36 -4.09
N ASP A 33 21.05 -7.59 -4.61
CA ASP A 33 22.09 -8.63 -4.54
C ASP A 33 23.36 -8.38 -5.36
N ARG A 34 23.38 -7.35 -6.21
CA ARG A 34 24.55 -7.00 -7.03
C ARG A 34 25.19 -5.68 -6.65
N LEU A 35 24.76 -5.08 -5.54
CA LEU A 35 25.39 -3.86 -5.03
C LEU A 35 26.84 -4.17 -4.62
N PRO A 36 27.82 -3.34 -5.02
CA PRO A 36 29.20 -3.51 -4.57
C PRO A 36 29.24 -3.56 -3.02
N PRO A 37 29.96 -4.51 -2.40
CA PRO A 37 29.96 -4.66 -0.94
C PRO A 37 30.31 -3.38 -0.17
N ALA A 38 31.19 -2.54 -0.72
CA ALA A 38 31.55 -1.25 -0.13
C ALA A 38 30.37 -0.26 -0.10
N LEU A 39 29.56 -0.21 -1.17
CA LEU A 39 28.37 0.63 -1.24
C LEU A 39 27.28 0.12 -0.30
N LEU A 40 27.11 -1.21 -0.21
CA LEU A 40 26.18 -1.84 0.71
C LEU A 40 26.54 -1.54 2.18
N ALA A 41 27.82 -1.64 2.54
CA ALA A 41 28.31 -1.33 3.88
C ALA A 41 28.13 0.14 4.25
N GLU A 42 28.40 1.07 3.32
CA GLU A 42 28.15 2.50 3.54
C GLU A 42 26.66 2.78 3.75
N CYS A 43 25.78 2.12 2.98
CA CYS A 43 24.35 2.36 3.05
C CYS A 43 23.68 1.65 4.25
N ASP A 44 24.16 0.49 4.69
CA ASP A 44 23.75 -0.12 5.97
C ASP A 44 24.10 0.79 7.15
N ALA A 45 25.28 1.41 7.14
CA ALA A 45 25.66 2.36 8.20
C ALA A 45 24.74 3.59 8.30
N ARG A 46 23.99 3.91 7.23
CA ARG A 46 23.00 5.00 7.20
C ARG A 46 21.58 4.51 7.45
N ALA A 47 21.33 3.20 7.40
CA ALA A 47 20.03 2.63 7.66
C ALA A 47 19.76 2.59 9.16
N ALA A 48 18.64 3.20 9.57
CA ALA A 48 18.21 3.23 10.95
C ALA A 48 17.18 2.13 11.21
N PRO A 49 17.07 1.59 12.44
CA PRO A 49 15.94 0.75 12.83
C PRO A 49 14.66 1.56 13.05
N PHE A 50 13.53 0.86 13.18
CA PHE A 50 12.24 1.49 13.49
C PHE A 50 12.30 2.37 14.76
N GLY A 51 11.59 3.50 14.73
CA GLY A 51 11.66 4.54 15.76
C GLY A 51 12.79 5.55 15.58
N ALA A 52 13.80 5.23 14.77
CA ALA A 52 14.90 6.13 14.40
C ALA A 52 14.97 6.45 12.90
N PHE A 53 13.97 6.01 12.12
CA PHE A 53 13.89 6.30 10.69
C PHE A 53 13.89 7.79 10.39
N ASP A 54 14.53 8.16 9.28
CA ASP A 54 14.41 9.51 8.71
C ASP A 54 12.95 9.90 8.51
N ALA A 55 12.62 11.17 8.71
CA ALA A 55 11.24 11.65 8.76
C ALA A 55 10.37 11.26 7.53
N PRO A 56 10.87 11.29 6.27
CA PRO A 56 10.10 10.81 5.12
C PRO A 56 9.74 9.32 5.22
N ILE A 57 10.69 8.47 5.63
CA ILE A 57 10.48 7.03 5.81
C ILE A 57 9.48 6.79 6.94
N ALA A 58 9.65 7.47 8.08
CA ALA A 58 8.74 7.34 9.22
C ALA A 58 7.28 7.71 8.84
N ARG A 59 7.08 8.75 8.03
CA ARG A 59 5.75 9.12 7.51
C ARG A 59 5.16 8.07 6.59
N SER A 60 5.96 7.50 5.68
CA SER A 60 5.52 6.40 4.81
C SER A 60 5.14 5.16 5.60
N VAL A 61 5.94 4.77 6.59
CA VAL A 61 5.65 3.65 7.49
C VAL A 61 4.35 3.89 8.27
N ALA A 62 4.12 5.10 8.77
CA ALA A 62 2.87 5.46 9.44
C ALA A 62 1.67 5.35 8.49
N ALA A 63 1.80 5.81 7.24
CA ALA A 63 0.74 5.72 6.24
C ALA A 63 0.40 4.27 5.86
N LEU A 64 1.44 3.44 5.64
CA LEU A 64 1.30 2.01 5.34
C LEU A 64 0.65 1.23 6.50
N THR A 65 0.99 1.59 7.73
CA THR A 65 0.36 1.03 8.95
C THR A 65 -1.09 1.50 9.11
N ALA A 66 -1.36 2.77 8.82
CA ALA A 66 -2.70 3.33 8.92
C ALA A 66 -3.66 2.67 7.93
N ILE A 67 -3.25 2.52 6.66
CA ILE A 67 -4.06 1.89 5.60
C ILE A 67 -4.20 0.35 5.75
N GLY A 68 -3.53 -0.23 6.75
CA GLY A 68 -3.57 -1.66 7.05
C GLY A 68 -2.82 -2.53 6.04
N ALA A 69 -1.84 -1.98 5.32
CA ALA A 69 -0.98 -2.77 4.44
C ALA A 69 0.03 -3.62 5.25
N PHE A 70 0.46 -3.10 6.40
CA PHE A 70 1.39 -3.74 7.33
C PHE A 70 1.01 -3.44 8.78
N GLY A 71 1.42 -4.32 9.70
CA GLY A 71 1.46 -4.05 11.14
C GLY A 71 2.68 -3.21 11.52
N ALA A 72 2.61 -2.53 12.67
CA ALA A 72 3.74 -1.73 13.17
C ALA A 72 4.93 -2.62 13.58
N ASP A 73 4.63 -3.80 14.14
CA ASP A 73 5.55 -4.85 14.55
C ASP A 73 6.40 -5.39 13.38
N GLU A 74 5.85 -5.39 12.17
CA GLU A 74 6.57 -5.83 10.97
C GLU A 74 7.73 -4.91 10.62
N PHE A 75 7.67 -3.65 11.03
CA PHE A 75 8.76 -2.69 10.81
C PHE A 75 9.83 -2.74 11.89
N GLU A 76 9.57 -3.35 13.07
CA GLU A 76 10.53 -3.35 14.18
C GLU A 76 11.84 -4.09 13.84
N SER A 77 11.75 -5.08 12.96
CA SER A 77 12.88 -5.93 12.57
C SER A 77 13.64 -5.45 11.33
N VAL A 78 13.17 -4.42 10.63
CA VAL A 78 13.79 -3.94 9.39
C VAL A 78 14.52 -2.62 9.62
N LYS A 79 15.71 -2.52 9.05
CA LYS A 79 16.41 -1.23 8.94
C LYS A 79 16.09 -0.56 7.62
N MET A 80 15.92 0.75 7.63
CA MET A 80 15.67 1.54 6.42
C MET A 80 16.55 2.79 6.38
N GLY A 81 17.04 3.14 5.20
CA GLY A 81 17.83 4.37 5.02
C GLY A 81 17.94 4.83 3.58
N PHE A 82 18.22 6.13 3.42
CA PHE A 82 18.52 6.71 2.11
C PHE A 82 20.00 6.50 1.72
N CYS A 83 20.20 6.19 0.44
CA CYS A 83 21.47 5.87 -0.21
C CYS A 83 21.46 6.51 -1.62
N ASP A 84 22.60 6.87 -2.20
CA ASP A 84 22.66 7.50 -3.54
C ASP A 84 22.78 6.45 -4.67
N PHE A 85 21.89 5.45 -4.71
CA PHE A 85 21.98 4.33 -5.67
C PHE A 85 21.91 4.74 -7.13
N ALA A 86 20.99 5.64 -7.46
CA ALA A 86 20.77 6.08 -8.83
C ALA A 86 22.02 6.76 -9.39
N ARG A 87 22.79 7.46 -8.55
CA ARG A 87 24.09 8.05 -8.93
C ARG A 87 25.14 6.98 -9.26
N ALA A 88 25.02 5.79 -8.69
CA ALA A 88 25.87 4.64 -8.96
C ALA A 88 25.33 3.71 -10.07
N GLY A 89 24.24 4.09 -10.76
CA GLY A 89 23.58 3.25 -11.76
C GLY A 89 22.75 2.09 -11.18
N GLY A 90 22.45 2.14 -9.89
CA GLY A 90 21.64 1.16 -9.17
C GLY A 90 20.13 1.37 -9.30
N PRO A 91 19.33 0.52 -8.66
CA PRO A 91 17.87 0.62 -8.66
C PRO A 91 17.43 1.76 -7.74
N ALA A 92 16.16 2.15 -7.84
CA ALA A 92 15.63 3.25 -7.03
C ALA A 92 15.41 2.84 -5.56
N ALA A 93 15.23 1.55 -5.30
CA ALA A 93 15.24 0.97 -3.96
C ALA A 93 15.64 -0.52 -4.06
N ALA A 94 15.94 -1.11 -2.90
CA ALA A 94 16.39 -2.49 -2.81
C ALA A 94 16.21 -3.05 -1.39
N ALA A 95 15.51 -4.18 -1.26
CA ALA A 95 15.49 -5.03 -0.08
C ALA A 95 16.62 -6.07 -0.16
N SER A 96 17.54 -6.04 0.79
CA SER A 96 18.63 -7.03 0.86
C SER A 96 18.11 -8.39 1.31
N CYS A 97 18.34 -9.43 0.50
CA CYS A 97 18.01 -10.81 0.88
C CYS A 97 18.84 -11.29 2.09
N ALA A 98 20.09 -10.83 2.22
CA ALA A 98 20.99 -11.23 3.30
C ALA A 98 20.89 -10.35 4.56
N GLY A 99 20.69 -9.05 4.38
CA GLY A 99 20.95 -8.04 5.42
C GLY A 99 19.75 -7.57 6.25
N ASP A 100 18.52 -7.99 5.93
CA ASP A 100 17.31 -7.50 6.61
C ASP A 100 17.19 -5.95 6.61
N ILE A 101 17.65 -5.34 5.51
CA ILE A 101 17.71 -3.90 5.31
C ILE A 101 17.00 -3.56 4.00
N ILE A 102 16.24 -2.46 4.01
CA ILE A 102 15.71 -1.80 2.83
C ILE A 102 16.46 -0.49 2.60
N LEU A 103 17.01 -0.34 1.41
CA LEU A 103 17.79 0.82 1.04
C LEU A 103 17.04 1.59 -0.06
N LEU A 104 16.96 2.90 0.09
CA LEU A 104 16.11 3.78 -0.73
C LEU A 104 16.97 4.84 -1.40
N ASP A 105 16.69 5.22 -2.65
CA ASP A 105 17.44 6.30 -3.28
C ASP A 105 17.15 7.67 -2.62
N SER A 106 18.18 8.51 -2.46
CA SER A 106 18.04 9.82 -1.81
C SER A 106 17.08 10.77 -2.53
N GLN A 107 16.82 10.58 -3.82
CA GLN A 107 15.82 11.38 -4.55
C GLN A 107 14.41 11.25 -3.96
N TYR A 108 14.11 10.16 -3.26
CA TYR A 108 12.82 9.95 -2.60
C TYR A 108 12.67 10.70 -1.28
N ALA A 109 13.75 11.28 -0.74
CA ALA A 109 13.68 12.06 0.49
C ALA A 109 12.89 13.37 0.33
N ALA A 110 12.66 13.83 -0.91
CA ALA A 110 11.88 15.02 -1.21
C ALA A 110 10.38 14.83 -0.91
N GLU A 111 9.72 15.82 -0.29
CA GLU A 111 8.30 15.73 0.12
C GLU A 111 7.34 15.42 -1.03
N LYS A 112 7.60 15.95 -2.23
CA LYS A 112 6.81 15.67 -3.44
C LYS A 112 6.80 14.20 -3.86
N GLN A 113 7.70 13.38 -3.30
CA GLN A 113 7.80 11.96 -3.56
C GLN A 113 7.10 11.10 -2.50
N ALA A 114 6.43 11.68 -1.50
CA ALA A 114 5.87 10.92 -0.38
C ALA A 114 4.95 9.75 -0.81
N PHE A 115 4.15 9.94 -1.85
CA PHE A 115 3.33 8.88 -2.42
C PHE A 115 4.18 7.76 -3.03
N VAL A 116 5.11 8.12 -3.92
CA VAL A 116 5.97 7.17 -4.63
C VAL A 116 6.84 6.41 -3.62
N LEU A 117 7.43 7.11 -2.66
CA LEU A 117 8.20 6.53 -1.56
C LEU A 117 7.39 5.49 -0.78
N SER A 118 6.12 5.77 -0.49
CA SER A 118 5.28 4.82 0.26
C SER A 118 4.97 3.57 -0.55
N ALA A 119 4.68 3.70 -1.86
CA ALA A 119 4.50 2.55 -2.75
C ALA A 119 5.80 1.73 -2.90
N THR A 120 6.94 2.42 -3.02
CA THR A 120 8.26 1.79 -3.07
C THR A 120 8.57 1.04 -1.77
N ILE A 121 8.36 1.65 -0.60
CA ILE A 121 8.54 0.95 0.68
C ILE A 121 7.60 -0.26 0.79
N ALA A 122 6.36 -0.18 0.28
CA ALA A 122 5.45 -1.32 0.27
C ALA A 122 5.97 -2.47 -0.60
N HIS A 123 6.49 -2.17 -1.78
CA HIS A 123 7.15 -3.14 -2.66
C HIS A 123 8.37 -3.77 -1.94
N GLU A 124 9.27 -2.96 -1.39
CA GLU A 124 10.49 -3.48 -0.75
C GLU A 124 10.19 -4.27 0.52
N MET A 125 9.18 -3.87 1.30
CA MET A 125 8.71 -4.65 2.45
C MET A 125 8.13 -6.00 2.03
N LYS A 126 7.48 -6.09 0.86
CA LYS A 126 7.02 -7.37 0.32
C LYS A 126 8.21 -8.28 0.02
N HIS A 127 9.27 -7.76 -0.61
CA HIS A 127 10.51 -8.50 -0.82
C HIS A 127 11.17 -8.93 0.48
N PHE A 128 11.29 -8.02 1.45
CA PHE A 128 11.83 -8.32 2.77
C PHE A 128 11.11 -9.52 3.42
N LEU A 129 9.78 -9.52 3.44
CA LEU A 129 8.99 -10.62 4.00
C LEU A 129 9.16 -11.92 3.21
N GLN A 130 9.16 -11.87 1.87
CA GLN A 130 9.40 -13.05 1.04
C GLN A 130 10.80 -13.65 1.31
N HIS A 131 11.84 -12.83 1.41
CA HIS A 131 13.20 -13.28 1.72
C HIS A 131 13.29 -13.89 3.12
N ARG A 132 12.70 -13.24 4.12
CA ARG A 132 12.65 -13.74 5.49
C ARG A 132 11.98 -15.11 5.56
N ASP A 133 10.80 -15.24 4.95
CA ASP A 133 10.02 -16.47 4.99
C ASP A 133 10.71 -17.59 4.18
N ALA A 134 11.33 -17.26 3.04
CA ALA A 134 12.08 -18.23 2.25
C ALA A 134 13.34 -18.72 2.97
N ARG A 135 14.12 -17.84 3.61
CA ARG A 135 15.28 -18.23 4.43
C ARG A 135 14.87 -19.08 5.63
N ALA A 136 13.75 -18.75 6.29
CA ALA A 136 13.23 -19.56 7.40
C ALA A 136 12.84 -20.98 6.94
N ARG A 137 12.31 -21.12 5.72
CA ARG A 137 11.87 -22.41 5.17
C ARG A 137 12.99 -23.23 4.52
N LEU A 138 13.90 -22.58 3.80
CA LEU A 138 14.87 -23.22 2.90
C LEU A 138 16.32 -23.11 3.40
N GLY A 139 16.57 -22.37 4.49
CA GLY A 139 17.88 -22.19 5.09
C GLY A 139 18.50 -20.82 4.80
N ALA A 140 19.51 -20.46 5.60
CA ALA A 140 20.20 -19.16 5.50
C ALA A 140 20.88 -18.94 4.14
N ASP A 141 21.36 -20.02 3.51
CA ASP A 141 22.04 -19.99 2.21
C ASP A 141 21.08 -19.84 1.01
N TYR A 142 19.78 -19.68 1.26
CA TYR A 142 18.77 -19.53 0.20
C TYR A 142 19.14 -18.42 -0.78
N CYS A 143 19.61 -17.27 -0.30
CA CYS A 143 19.93 -16.11 -1.14
C CYS A 143 21.05 -16.37 -2.17
N ASP A 144 21.94 -17.34 -1.92
CA ASP A 144 23.02 -17.72 -2.84
C ASP A 144 22.65 -18.93 -3.72
N SER A 145 21.49 -19.54 -3.46
CA SER A 145 21.07 -20.79 -4.06
C SER A 145 20.60 -20.65 -5.52
N ALA A 146 20.59 -21.78 -6.24
CA ALA A 146 19.95 -21.85 -7.56
C ALA A 146 18.42 -21.65 -7.46
N GLN A 147 17.82 -22.01 -6.33
CA GLN A 147 16.39 -21.85 -6.09
C GLN A 147 16.01 -20.36 -6.05
N TYR A 148 16.76 -19.52 -5.34
CA TYR A 148 16.53 -18.07 -5.34
C TYR A 148 16.59 -17.48 -6.76
N ARG A 149 17.57 -17.90 -7.57
CA ARG A 149 17.67 -17.45 -8.97
C ARG A 149 16.44 -17.83 -9.81
N ALA A 150 15.81 -18.96 -9.52
CA ALA A 150 14.57 -19.39 -10.17
C ALA A 150 13.34 -18.63 -9.66
N ASP A 151 13.26 -18.38 -8.35
CA ASP A 151 12.11 -17.73 -7.70
C ASP A 151 12.06 -16.22 -7.96
N LYS A 152 13.24 -15.59 -8.14
CA LYS A 152 13.43 -14.14 -8.24
C LYS A 152 12.43 -13.42 -9.14
N ALA A 153 12.24 -13.90 -10.37
CA ALA A 153 11.35 -13.25 -11.33
C ALA A 153 9.88 -13.24 -10.85
N SER A 154 9.44 -14.32 -10.22
CA SER A 154 8.08 -14.41 -9.67
C SER A 154 7.91 -13.56 -8.41
N MET A 155 8.94 -13.50 -7.56
CA MET A 155 8.96 -12.67 -6.35
C MET A 155 8.87 -11.18 -6.70
N GLU A 156 9.64 -10.73 -7.69
CA GLU A 156 9.60 -9.35 -8.22
C GLU A 156 8.21 -9.00 -8.73
N ALA A 157 7.61 -9.86 -9.56
CA ALA A 157 6.28 -9.61 -10.12
C ALA A 157 5.20 -9.52 -9.02
N GLU A 158 5.33 -10.31 -7.96
CA GLU A 158 4.43 -10.24 -6.80
C GLU A 158 4.65 -8.96 -5.98
N ALA A 159 5.90 -8.53 -5.79
CA ALA A 159 6.23 -7.29 -5.07
C ALA A 159 5.77 -6.05 -5.85
N ASP A 160 5.93 -6.02 -7.17
CA ASP A 160 5.39 -4.99 -8.07
C ASP A 160 3.88 -4.89 -7.94
N ALA A 161 3.17 -6.01 -8.11
CA ALA A 161 1.72 -6.04 -8.01
C ALA A 161 1.23 -5.60 -6.62
N PHE A 162 1.97 -5.95 -5.57
CA PHE A 162 1.66 -5.53 -4.20
C PHE A 162 1.88 -4.03 -4.01
N GLY A 163 3.04 -3.50 -4.44
CA GLY A 163 3.37 -2.07 -4.37
C GLY A 163 2.37 -1.21 -5.12
N ASP A 164 1.98 -1.61 -6.33
CA ASP A 164 0.97 -0.92 -7.13
C ASP A 164 -0.41 -0.93 -6.45
N ALA A 165 -0.82 -2.09 -5.91
CA ALA A 165 -2.10 -2.21 -5.23
C ALA A 165 -2.15 -1.34 -3.95
N VAL A 166 -1.10 -1.34 -3.14
CA VAL A 166 -0.99 -0.47 -1.96
C VAL A 166 -0.92 1.00 -2.35
N GLY A 167 -0.19 1.34 -3.41
CA GLY A 167 -0.18 2.69 -3.99
C GLY A 167 -1.59 3.15 -4.36
N ARG A 168 -2.39 2.30 -5.00
CA ARG A 168 -3.80 2.63 -5.30
C ARG A 168 -4.64 2.85 -4.04
N LEU A 169 -4.42 2.07 -2.98
CA LEU A 169 -5.11 2.29 -1.69
C LEU A 169 -4.71 3.61 -1.04
N LEU A 170 -3.43 4.00 -1.09
CA LEU A 170 -2.97 5.29 -0.56
C LEU A 170 -3.50 6.47 -1.38
N LEU A 171 -3.71 6.29 -2.68
CA LEU A 171 -4.23 7.33 -3.56
C LEU A 171 -5.75 7.50 -3.43
N LEU A 172 -6.49 6.40 -3.42
CA LEU A 172 -7.96 6.39 -3.52
C LEU A 172 -8.65 6.17 -2.16
N GLY A 173 -7.90 5.75 -1.15
CA GLY A 173 -8.43 5.20 0.10
C GLY A 173 -8.89 3.75 -0.06
N ARG A 174 -8.89 3.03 1.06
CA ARG A 174 -9.49 1.70 1.15
C ARG A 174 -11.01 1.85 1.32
N PRO A 175 -11.83 1.12 0.55
CA PRO A 175 -13.28 1.14 0.74
C PRO A 175 -13.66 0.57 2.12
N ALA A 176 -14.88 0.85 2.56
CA ALA A 176 -15.45 0.22 3.75
C ALA A 176 -16.72 -0.57 3.42
N GLU A 177 -16.97 -1.62 4.19
CA GLU A 177 -18.17 -2.45 4.15
C GLU A 177 -18.78 -2.58 5.55
N ILE A 178 -20.09 -2.70 5.59
CA ILE A 178 -20.87 -2.91 6.81
C ILE A 178 -21.58 -4.25 6.66
N ALA A 179 -21.39 -5.15 7.62
CA ALA A 179 -22.07 -6.43 7.70
C ALA A 179 -23.04 -6.43 8.88
N ASN A 180 -24.32 -6.67 8.60
CA ASN A 180 -25.36 -6.83 9.59
C ASN A 180 -25.55 -8.30 9.93
N GLU A 181 -24.97 -8.77 11.02
CA GLU A 181 -25.16 -10.15 11.50
C GLU A 181 -26.40 -10.32 12.40
N CYS A 182 -27.21 -9.26 12.56
CA CYS A 182 -28.46 -9.32 13.29
C CYS A 182 -29.58 -9.97 12.46
N ALA A 183 -30.51 -10.64 13.16
CA ALA A 183 -31.75 -11.16 12.57
C ALA A 183 -32.81 -10.06 12.27
N VAL A 184 -32.48 -8.79 12.49
CA VAL A 184 -33.35 -7.63 12.23
C VAL A 184 -32.59 -6.58 11.43
N PRO A 185 -33.29 -5.69 10.70
CA PRO A 185 -32.61 -4.64 9.94
C PRO A 185 -31.84 -3.68 10.85
N LEU A 186 -30.75 -3.09 10.32
CA LEU A 186 -29.96 -2.06 10.98
C LEU A 186 -30.03 -0.74 10.21
N ALA A 187 -30.08 0.37 10.93
CA ALA A 187 -29.74 1.69 10.41
C ALA A 187 -28.34 2.06 10.88
N VAL A 188 -27.40 2.23 9.95
CA VAL A 188 -25.98 2.45 10.24
C VAL A 188 -25.50 3.73 9.58
N TYR A 189 -24.77 4.54 10.35
CA TYR A 189 -23.96 5.63 9.83
C TYR A 189 -22.50 5.31 10.10
N LEU A 190 -21.64 5.45 9.10
CA LEU A 190 -20.21 5.14 9.17
C LEU A 190 -19.43 6.25 8.46
N GLU A 191 -18.45 6.85 9.13
CA GLU A 191 -17.51 7.78 8.52
C GLU A 191 -16.06 7.46 8.94
N PRO A 192 -15.08 7.59 8.04
CA PRO A 192 -13.67 7.41 8.39
C PRO A 192 -13.17 8.63 9.19
N ARG A 193 -12.24 8.40 10.13
CA ARG A 193 -11.50 9.48 10.80
C ARG A 193 -10.60 10.22 9.83
N ASP A 194 -10.00 9.48 8.91
CA ASP A 194 -9.08 9.97 7.88
C ASP A 194 -9.68 9.69 6.49
N PRO A 195 -10.65 10.49 6.00
CA PRO A 195 -11.25 10.29 4.69
C PRO A 195 -10.25 10.53 3.56
N ALA A 196 -10.27 9.68 2.53
CA ALA A 196 -9.47 9.89 1.32
C ALA A 196 -9.97 11.08 0.49
N THR A 197 -11.28 11.31 0.49
CA THR A 197 -11.93 12.47 -0.13
C THR A 197 -12.98 13.03 0.81
N ARG A 198 -13.13 14.36 0.85
CA ARG A 198 -14.22 14.98 1.62
C ARG A 198 -15.55 14.66 0.95
N GLU A 199 -16.49 14.09 1.70
CA GLU A 199 -17.86 13.93 1.24
C GLU A 199 -18.54 15.29 1.06
N SER A 200 -19.19 15.48 -0.09
CA SER A 200 -20.03 16.66 -0.37
C SER A 200 -21.52 16.42 -0.07
N ALA A 201 -21.93 15.17 0.07
CA ALA A 201 -23.30 14.79 0.38
C ALA A 201 -23.58 14.90 1.89
N PRO A 202 -24.82 15.21 2.29
CA PRO A 202 -25.20 15.20 3.69
C PRO A 202 -25.11 13.78 4.29
N PRO A 203 -24.74 13.64 5.58
CA PRO A 203 -24.77 12.38 6.30
C PRO A 203 -26.15 11.73 6.28
N VAL A 204 -26.22 10.46 5.88
CA VAL A 204 -27.45 9.65 5.82
C VAL A 204 -27.24 8.27 6.45
N PHE A 205 -28.32 7.65 6.93
CA PHE A 205 -28.25 6.27 7.40
C PHE A 205 -28.32 5.31 6.22
N GLN A 206 -27.46 4.30 6.22
CA GLN A 206 -27.60 3.13 5.40
C GLN A 206 -28.47 2.11 6.12
N ILE A 207 -29.55 1.68 5.47
CA ILE A 207 -30.43 0.63 6.00
C ILE A 207 -29.96 -0.70 5.42
N LEU A 208 -29.64 -1.65 6.29
CA LEU A 208 -29.24 -3.01 5.93
C LEU A 208 -30.30 -3.99 6.40
N ALA A 209 -30.74 -4.87 5.53
CA ALA A 209 -31.57 -6.03 5.85
C ALA A 209 -30.81 -7.01 6.78
N PRO A 210 -31.53 -7.93 7.45
CA PRO A 210 -30.89 -8.99 8.23
C PRO A 210 -29.87 -9.77 7.40
N HIS A 211 -28.69 -10.04 7.94
CA HIS A 211 -27.61 -10.78 7.26
C HIS A 211 -27.10 -10.14 5.96
N GLU A 212 -27.39 -8.86 5.73
CA GLU A 212 -26.89 -8.12 4.58
C GLU A 212 -25.48 -7.57 4.84
N THR A 213 -24.61 -7.68 3.83
CA THR A 213 -23.38 -6.89 3.75
C THR A 213 -23.52 -5.85 2.65
N ALA A 214 -23.23 -4.59 2.97
CA ALA A 214 -23.31 -3.49 2.02
C ALA A 214 -22.03 -2.66 2.02
N ARG A 215 -21.65 -2.17 0.83
CA ARG A 215 -20.56 -1.19 0.70
C ARG A 215 -20.99 0.14 1.27
N ALA A 216 -20.16 0.69 2.14
CA ALA A 216 -20.29 2.06 2.59
C ALA A 216 -19.85 3.01 1.46
N ARG A 217 -20.38 4.22 1.46
CA ARG A 217 -20.07 5.25 0.43
C ARG A 217 -18.76 6.00 0.70
N VAL A 218 -17.91 5.46 1.57
CA VAL A 218 -16.69 6.09 2.06
C VAL A 218 -15.43 5.31 1.66
N HIS A 219 -14.34 6.06 1.50
CA HIS A 219 -12.99 5.51 1.37
C HIS A 219 -12.10 6.15 2.44
N ALA A 220 -11.25 5.34 3.08
CA ALA A 220 -10.47 5.73 4.24
C ALA A 220 -8.96 5.58 3.98
N LEU A 221 -8.19 6.53 4.49
CA LEU A 221 -6.72 6.45 4.54
C LEU A 221 -6.22 5.79 5.83
N SER A 222 -7.12 5.48 6.76
CA SER A 222 -6.81 4.70 7.96
C SER A 222 -7.92 3.72 8.34
N ALA A 223 -7.54 2.71 9.11
CA ALA A 223 -8.44 1.76 9.73
C ALA A 223 -9.36 2.37 10.81
N ARG A 224 -9.27 3.66 11.12
CA ARG A 224 -10.06 4.30 12.19
C ARG A 224 -11.36 4.86 11.65
N PHE A 225 -12.47 4.43 12.22
CA PHE A 225 -13.81 4.83 11.82
C PHE A 225 -14.62 5.31 13.01
N LEU A 226 -15.59 6.17 12.71
CA LEU A 226 -16.66 6.57 13.61
C LEU A 226 -17.96 5.99 13.07
N TYR A 227 -18.75 5.34 13.93
CA TYR A 227 -20.03 4.80 13.49
C TYR A 227 -21.13 4.99 14.53
N TYR A 228 -22.37 4.99 14.05
CA TYR A 228 -23.56 4.83 14.86
C TYR A 228 -24.39 3.73 14.23
N ALA A 229 -24.97 2.84 15.05
CA ALA A 229 -25.90 1.85 14.56
C ALA A 229 -27.09 1.68 15.50
N GLU A 230 -28.26 1.39 14.94
CA GLU A 230 -29.43 0.97 15.71
C GLU A 230 -30.22 -0.08 14.94
N THR A 231 -30.80 -1.04 15.66
CA THR A 231 -31.75 -2.01 15.08
C THR A 231 -33.09 -1.35 14.75
N ARG A 232 -33.77 -1.90 13.74
CA ARG A 232 -35.11 -1.51 13.29
C ARG A 232 -36.07 -2.71 13.36
N PRO A 233 -36.37 -3.24 14.56
CA PRO A 233 -37.29 -4.36 14.67
C PRO A 233 -38.73 -3.92 14.32
N SER A 234 -39.53 -4.82 13.78
CA SER A 234 -40.95 -4.57 13.49
C SER A 234 -41.82 -4.48 14.75
N ALA A 235 -41.37 -5.06 15.86
CA ALA A 235 -41.98 -4.97 17.19
C ALA A 235 -40.90 -4.97 18.29
N GLY A 236 -41.15 -4.28 19.40
CA GLY A 236 -40.22 -4.20 20.53
C GLY A 236 -39.29 -2.97 20.52
N LYS A 237 -38.31 -2.95 21.43
CA LYS A 237 -37.36 -1.84 21.55
C LYS A 237 -36.19 -1.99 20.58
N ALA A 238 -35.81 -0.91 19.92
CA ALA A 238 -34.56 -0.85 19.18
C ALA A 238 -33.36 -0.93 20.13
N ARG A 239 -32.42 -1.82 19.84
CA ARG A 239 -31.06 -1.77 20.37
C ARG A 239 -30.29 -0.69 19.64
N VAL A 240 -29.64 0.19 20.40
CA VAL A 240 -28.69 1.18 19.88
C VAL A 240 -27.29 0.74 20.26
N PHE A 241 -26.39 0.71 19.29
CA PHE A 241 -24.97 0.54 19.51
C PHE A 241 -24.43 1.92 19.90
N GLU A 242 -24.40 2.22 21.20
CA GLU A 242 -23.98 3.53 21.71
C GLU A 242 -22.78 3.45 22.66
N ASN A 243 -21.90 4.44 22.56
CA ASN A 243 -20.99 4.83 23.63
C ASN A 243 -21.41 6.22 24.13
N ARG A 244 -22.13 6.26 25.25
CA ARG A 244 -22.70 7.50 25.83
C ARG A 244 -21.63 8.55 26.19
N SER A 245 -20.41 8.09 26.47
CA SER A 245 -19.27 8.94 26.82
C SER A 245 -18.53 9.47 25.60
N SER A 246 -18.90 9.04 24.38
CA SER A 246 -18.20 9.49 23.17
C SER A 246 -18.31 11.01 22.99
N PRO A 247 -17.16 11.69 22.74
CA PRO A 247 -17.15 13.11 22.40
C PRO A 247 -17.60 13.36 20.96
N HIS A 248 -17.62 12.33 20.11
CA HIS A 248 -17.91 12.43 18.68
C HIS A 248 -19.42 12.53 18.47
N ARG A 249 -19.90 13.69 18.03
CA ARG A 249 -21.31 13.95 17.75
C ARG A 249 -21.50 14.32 16.29
N ARG A 250 -22.60 13.85 15.70
CA ARG A 250 -22.94 14.13 14.31
C ARG A 250 -24.42 14.41 14.15
N PHE A 251 -24.78 15.28 13.21
CA PHE A 251 -26.17 15.48 12.82
C PHE A 251 -26.42 14.68 11.54
N VAL A 252 -27.29 13.67 11.62
CA VAL A 252 -27.59 12.73 10.54
C VAL A 252 -29.10 12.67 10.39
N GLU A 253 -29.62 12.95 9.20
CA GLU A 253 -31.07 12.95 8.92
C GLU A 253 -31.94 13.68 9.96
N GLY A 254 -31.55 14.89 10.36
CA GLY A 254 -32.37 15.69 11.27
C GLY A 254 -32.21 15.36 12.76
N ARG A 255 -31.35 14.39 13.13
CA ARG A 255 -31.09 14.03 14.53
C ARG A 255 -29.62 14.09 14.89
N GLN A 256 -29.33 14.46 16.14
CA GLN A 256 -27.98 14.39 16.69
C GLN A 256 -27.72 12.97 17.23
N VAL A 257 -26.68 12.31 16.71
CA VAL A 257 -26.20 11.01 17.17
C VAL A 257 -24.80 11.11 17.78
N ARG A 258 -24.47 10.15 18.65
CA ARG A 258 -23.13 9.97 19.18
C ARG A 258 -22.46 8.81 18.48
N LEU A 259 -21.26 9.02 17.97
CA LEU A 259 -20.52 8.03 17.19
C LEU A 259 -19.55 7.26 18.08
N ILE A 260 -19.44 5.96 17.87
CA ILE A 260 -18.42 5.09 18.46
C ILE A 260 -17.19 5.14 17.57
N GLU A 261 -16.03 5.41 18.17
CA GLU A 261 -14.77 5.24 17.48
C GLU A 261 -14.31 3.78 17.56
N THR A 262 -13.90 3.22 16.43
CA THR A 262 -13.43 1.85 16.31
C THR A 262 -12.28 1.75 15.32
N ARG A 263 -11.52 0.66 15.41
CA ARG A 263 -10.55 0.25 14.39
C ARG A 263 -11.14 -0.93 13.63
N LEU A 264 -11.29 -0.78 12.32
CA LEU A 264 -11.79 -1.83 11.43
C LEU A 264 -10.63 -2.60 10.81
N GLU A 265 -10.86 -3.87 10.50
CA GLU A 265 -9.87 -4.75 9.88
C GLU A 265 -10.19 -5.00 8.41
N SER A 266 -9.18 -5.43 7.66
CA SER A 266 -9.35 -5.90 6.29
C SER A 266 -8.79 -7.32 6.18
N ALA A 267 -9.44 -8.16 5.38
CA ALA A 267 -9.03 -9.54 5.18
C ALA A 267 -7.69 -9.66 4.42
N ALA A 268 -7.29 -8.64 3.67
CA ALA A 268 -6.05 -8.64 2.90
C ALA A 268 -5.30 -7.31 2.96
N ARG A 269 -3.97 -7.40 2.93
CA ARG A 269 -3.03 -6.29 3.04
C ARG A 269 -3.13 -5.29 1.87
N SER A 270 -3.23 -5.78 0.65
CA SER A 270 -3.24 -4.95 -0.56
C SER A 270 -4.59 -4.83 -1.25
N ALA A 271 -5.64 -5.45 -0.70
CA ALA A 271 -6.96 -5.50 -1.33
C ALA A 271 -8.10 -5.64 -0.33
N GLY A 272 -9.32 -5.37 -0.80
CA GLY A 272 -10.53 -5.53 -0.02
C GLY A 272 -10.82 -4.37 0.94
N PRO A 273 -12.03 -4.33 1.50
CA PRO A 273 -12.49 -3.22 2.32
C PRO A 273 -12.06 -3.36 3.79
N PHE A 274 -12.15 -2.25 4.52
CA PHE A 274 -12.31 -2.29 5.97
C PHE A 274 -13.73 -2.74 6.31
N ARG A 275 -13.90 -3.73 7.18
CA ARG A 275 -15.21 -4.29 7.51
C ARG A 275 -15.65 -3.91 8.92
N LEU A 276 -16.82 -3.30 9.03
CA LEU A 276 -17.57 -3.17 10.27
C LEU A 276 -18.58 -4.31 10.35
N GLU A 277 -18.40 -5.21 11.31
CA GLU A 277 -19.35 -6.29 11.59
C GLU A 277 -20.17 -5.93 12.83
N LEU A 278 -21.50 -5.96 12.69
CA LEU A 278 -22.45 -5.63 13.76
C LEU A 278 -23.29 -6.86 14.07
N SER A 279 -23.09 -7.44 15.26
CA SER A 279 -23.84 -8.60 15.73
C SER A 279 -24.79 -8.23 16.86
N CYS A 280 -25.96 -8.87 16.88
CA CYS A 280 -26.99 -8.68 17.90
C CYS A 280 -27.01 -9.79 18.95
N GLY A 281 -25.87 -10.46 19.19
CA GLY A 281 -25.74 -11.49 20.23
C GLY A 281 -26.27 -11.04 21.59
N ALA A 282 -26.66 -12.01 22.41
CA ALA A 282 -27.44 -11.79 23.64
C ALA A 282 -26.78 -10.86 24.67
N ASP A 283 -25.44 -10.73 24.69
CA ASP A 283 -24.74 -9.99 25.74
C ASP A 283 -23.65 -9.07 25.16
N ASN A 284 -23.82 -7.78 25.41
CA ASN A 284 -22.80 -6.77 25.66
C ASN A 284 -23.58 -5.54 26.17
N GLN A 285 -24.10 -5.68 27.40
CA GLN A 285 -24.57 -4.59 28.25
C GLN A 285 -23.41 -4.12 29.11
#